data_AF-A0A0Q6KQ74-F1
#
_entry.id   AF-A0A0Q6KQ74-F1
#
_cell.length_a   1.000
_cell.length_b   1.000
_cell.length_c   1.000
_cell.angle_alpha   90.00
_cell.angle_beta   90.00
_cell.angle_gamma   90.00
#
_symmetry.space_group_name_H-M   'P 1'
#
loop_
_entity.id
_entity.type
_entity.pdbx_description
1 polymer ?
#
loop_
_entity_poly.entity_id
_entity_poly.type
_entity_poly.pdbx_seq_one_letter_code
_entity_poly.pdbx_strand_id
1 'polypeptide(L)'
;MLALILSACGGGRYRPVSDTPVRIGPSYTVRGTTYTPVADPTYDMLGEASWYGGESGNRTANGERFRAKGITAAHTTLPLPSYVEVTSLDTGRTILLRINDRGPFAGRRIIDLSRGAAQLLGLRAQGHAAVRVRRVDPPERDRARLRDGKPAAPRPDASAATIANLRAQLDAAP
;
A
#
# COMPACT_ATOMS: atom_id res chain seq x y z
N MET A 1 -34.72 47.08 -3.33
CA MET A 1 -33.61 46.53 -2.51
C MET A 1 -33.58 45.03 -2.75
N LEU A 2 -32.70 44.56 -3.64
CA LEU A 2 -32.61 43.17 -4.09
C LEU A 2 -31.80 42.37 -3.07
N ALA A 3 -32.44 41.45 -2.34
CA ALA A 3 -31.77 40.55 -1.42
C ALA A 3 -31.19 39.35 -2.18
N LEU A 4 -29.87 39.35 -2.38
CA LEU A 4 -29.13 38.24 -2.97
C LEU A 4 -28.86 37.21 -1.86
N ILE A 5 -29.66 36.13 -1.81
CA ILE A 5 -29.43 35.00 -0.91
C ILE A 5 -28.41 34.08 -1.58
N LEU A 6 -27.12 34.22 -1.22
CA LEU A 6 -26.12 33.22 -1.58
C LEU A 6 -26.35 31.96 -0.73
N SER A 7 -27.01 30.96 -1.31
CA SER A 7 -26.99 29.58 -0.81
C SER A 7 -25.56 29.04 -0.92
N ALA A 8 -24.89 28.87 0.23
CA ALA A 8 -23.64 28.14 0.34
C ALA A 8 -23.91 26.64 0.21
N CYS A 9 -23.86 26.11 -1.00
CA CYS A 9 -23.95 24.67 -1.24
C CYS A 9 -22.70 23.94 -0.71
N GLY A 10 -22.87 23.23 0.41
CA GLY A 10 -22.36 21.88 0.65
C GLY A 10 -20.92 21.54 0.22
N GLY A 11 -19.92 22.15 0.84
CA GLY A 11 -18.56 21.62 0.82
C GLY A 11 -18.48 20.35 1.67
N GLY A 12 -18.59 19.17 1.05
CA GLY A 12 -18.35 17.89 1.72
C GLY A 12 -16.99 17.96 2.44
N ARG A 13 -17.00 17.85 3.77
CA ARG A 13 -15.82 18.07 4.63
C ARG A 13 -14.62 17.25 4.13
N TYR A 14 -13.67 17.92 3.48
CA TYR A 14 -12.39 17.33 3.10
C TYR A 14 -11.68 16.89 4.38
N ARG A 15 -11.52 15.58 4.58
CA ARG A 15 -10.65 15.04 5.63
C ARG A 15 -9.26 14.86 5.04
N PRO A 16 -8.25 15.60 5.51
CA PRO A 16 -6.88 15.38 5.07
C PRO A 16 -6.44 13.97 5.44
N VAL A 17 -5.65 13.35 4.56
CA VAL A 17 -4.97 12.07 4.86
C VAL A 17 -3.95 12.34 5.96
N SER A 18 -3.99 11.56 7.04
CA SER A 18 -3.15 11.73 8.24
C SER A 18 -2.38 10.46 8.56
N ASP A 19 -1.19 10.62 9.15
CA ASP A 19 -0.42 9.49 9.70
C ASP A 19 -0.84 9.09 11.11
N THR A 20 -1.72 9.87 11.72
CA THR A 20 -2.19 9.67 13.08
C THR A 20 -3.71 9.58 13.16
N PRO A 21 -4.25 8.71 14.05
CA PRO A 21 -3.50 7.73 14.86
C PRO A 21 -3.07 6.51 14.03
N VAL A 22 -1.92 5.91 14.37
CA VAL A 22 -1.55 4.57 13.88
C VAL A 22 -2.33 3.52 14.66
N ARG A 23 -2.98 2.60 13.94
CA ARG A 23 -3.83 1.54 14.48
C ARG A 23 -3.24 0.18 14.13
N ILE A 24 -2.89 -0.60 15.15
CA ILE A 24 -2.60 -2.02 14.98
C ILE A 24 -3.95 -2.73 14.77
N GLY A 25 -4.86 -2.55 15.73
CA GLY A 25 -6.20 -3.16 15.71
C GLY A 25 -6.19 -4.56 16.34
N PRO A 26 -7.37 -5.10 16.70
CA PRO A 26 -7.48 -6.47 17.18
C PRO A 26 -7.27 -7.48 16.05
N SER A 27 -7.05 -8.74 16.42
CA SER A 27 -7.13 -9.86 15.47
C SER A 27 -8.52 -9.93 14.83
N TYR A 28 -8.58 -10.36 13.58
CA TYR A 28 -9.82 -10.47 12.82
C TYR A 28 -9.77 -11.69 11.89
N THR A 29 -10.93 -12.28 11.62
CA THR A 29 -11.05 -13.50 10.82
C THR A 29 -11.73 -13.21 9.50
N VAL A 30 -11.13 -13.66 8.40
CA VAL A 30 -11.71 -13.60 7.05
C VAL A 30 -11.65 -14.99 6.45
N ARG A 31 -12.80 -15.54 6.04
CA ARG A 31 -12.91 -16.87 5.39
C ARG A 31 -12.22 -18.00 6.18
N GLY A 32 -12.31 -17.95 7.51
CA GLY A 32 -11.72 -18.96 8.39
C GLY A 32 -10.24 -18.74 8.75
N THR A 33 -9.55 -17.80 8.09
CA THR A 33 -8.16 -17.44 8.44
C THR A 33 -8.17 -16.26 9.40
N THR A 34 -7.52 -16.42 10.57
CA THR A 34 -7.31 -15.34 11.54
C THR A 34 -6.03 -14.58 11.23
N TYR A 35 -6.14 -13.27 11.09
CA TYR A 35 -5.03 -12.35 10.93
C TYR A 35 -4.86 -11.55 12.23
N THR A 36 -3.63 -11.50 12.74
CA THR A 36 -3.28 -10.71 13.92
C THR A 36 -2.39 -9.57 13.49
N PRO A 37 -2.90 -8.32 13.47
CA PRO A 37 -2.07 -7.17 13.21
C PRO A 37 -0.98 -7.02 14.28
N VAL A 38 0.24 -6.72 13.83
CA VAL A 38 1.42 -6.57 14.71
C VAL A 38 2.22 -5.35 14.27
N ALA A 39 2.64 -4.53 15.22
CA ALA A 39 3.61 -3.47 14.98
C ALA A 39 5.04 -4.04 15.01
N ASP A 40 5.42 -4.73 13.94
CA ASP A 40 6.79 -5.21 13.76
C ASP A 40 7.59 -4.19 12.93
N PRO A 41 8.54 -3.43 13.52
CA PRO A 41 9.37 -2.48 12.77
C PRO A 41 10.38 -3.17 11.84
N THR A 42 10.64 -4.47 12.04
CA THR A 42 11.61 -5.28 11.29
C THR A 42 10.98 -6.10 10.17
N TYR A 43 9.68 -5.96 9.94
CA TYR A 43 8.95 -6.71 8.92
C TYR A 43 9.65 -6.67 7.56
N ASP A 44 10.02 -7.85 7.07
CA ASP A 44 10.73 -8.06 5.81
C ASP A 44 10.34 -9.42 5.26
N MET A 45 9.44 -9.43 4.28
CA MET A 45 8.82 -10.66 3.80
C MET A 45 8.83 -10.73 2.27
N LEU A 46 9.03 -11.93 1.76
CA LEU A 46 8.82 -12.29 0.36
C LEU A 46 7.41 -12.88 0.19
N GLY A 47 6.79 -12.62 -0.94
CA GLY A 47 5.49 -13.19 -1.27
C GLY A 47 4.92 -12.63 -2.57
N GLU A 48 3.64 -12.88 -2.81
CA GLU A 48 2.97 -12.40 -4.00
C GLU A 48 2.28 -11.05 -3.77
N ALA A 49 2.38 -10.17 -4.74
CA ALA A 49 1.54 -8.99 -4.87
C ALA A 49 0.38 -9.27 -5.83
N SER A 50 -0.79 -8.71 -5.56
CA SER A 50 -1.79 -8.39 -6.59
C SER A 50 -1.93 -6.88 -6.73
N TRP A 51 -2.81 -6.43 -7.62
CA TRP A 51 -3.22 -5.03 -7.62
C TRP A 51 -4.71 -4.87 -7.92
N TYR A 52 -5.28 -3.80 -7.40
CA TYR A 52 -6.69 -3.43 -7.56
C TYR A 52 -6.84 -2.00 -8.08
N GLY A 53 -8.02 -1.68 -8.58
CA GLY A 53 -8.27 -0.38 -9.20
C GLY A 53 -9.68 -0.17 -9.74
N GLY A 54 -10.56 -1.17 -9.62
CA GLY A 54 -11.97 -1.08 -9.97
C GLY A 54 -12.83 -0.44 -8.88
N GLU A 55 -12.46 -0.58 -7.59
CA GLU A 55 -13.26 -0.08 -6.45
C GLU A 55 -13.11 1.43 -6.17
N SER A 56 -13.00 2.27 -7.19
CA SER A 56 -12.78 3.72 -6.99
C SER A 56 -13.97 4.39 -6.26
N GLY A 57 -13.69 5.08 -5.15
CA GLY A 57 -14.68 5.84 -4.38
C GLY A 57 -15.00 5.28 -2.99
N ASN A 58 -14.60 4.03 -2.73
CA ASN A 58 -14.75 3.38 -1.42
C ASN A 58 -13.78 3.96 -0.37
N ARG A 59 -14.12 3.74 0.91
CA ARG A 59 -13.22 4.03 2.02
C ARG A 59 -12.34 2.81 2.29
N THR A 60 -11.06 3.05 2.54
CA THR A 60 -10.12 2.03 3.02
C THR A 60 -10.41 1.71 4.49
N ALA A 61 -9.79 0.64 5.01
CA ALA A 61 -9.91 0.24 6.41
C ALA A 61 -9.48 1.32 7.42
N ASN A 62 -8.57 2.24 7.03
CA ASN A 62 -8.20 3.37 7.89
C ASN A 62 -9.09 4.62 7.68
N GLY A 63 -10.09 4.54 6.80
CA GLY A 63 -11.08 5.58 6.55
C GLY A 63 -10.70 6.62 5.49
N GLU A 64 -9.55 6.46 4.84
CA GLU A 64 -9.16 7.28 3.69
C GLU A 64 -10.05 7.00 2.48
N ARG A 65 -10.26 7.99 1.61
CA ARG A 65 -10.85 7.72 0.29
C ARG A 65 -9.83 7.00 -0.57
N PHE A 66 -10.18 5.83 -1.09
CA PHE A 66 -9.30 5.09 -1.99
C PHE A 66 -9.04 5.88 -3.28
N ARG A 67 -7.75 6.01 -3.64
CA ARG A 67 -7.29 6.67 -4.87
C ARG A 67 -6.58 5.62 -5.73
N ALA A 68 -7.23 5.16 -6.80
CA ALA A 68 -6.64 4.15 -7.69
C ALA A 68 -5.30 4.58 -8.31
N LYS A 69 -5.10 5.90 -8.54
CA LYS A 69 -3.81 6.45 -9.03
C LYS A 69 -2.81 6.78 -7.92
N GLY A 70 -3.21 6.66 -6.64
CA GLY A 70 -2.35 6.90 -5.49
C GLY A 70 -1.27 5.83 -5.34
N ILE A 71 -0.27 6.09 -4.49
CA ILE A 71 0.86 5.17 -4.24
C ILE A 71 0.64 4.50 -2.88
N THR A 72 -0.30 3.56 -2.87
CA THR A 72 -0.89 2.95 -1.66
C THR A 72 -1.06 1.45 -1.84
N ALA A 73 -1.20 0.72 -0.74
CA ALA A 73 -1.48 -0.71 -0.75
C ALA A 73 -2.32 -1.16 0.46
N ALA A 74 -2.94 -2.32 0.32
CA ALA A 74 -3.55 -3.07 1.40
C ALA A 74 -2.55 -4.09 1.96
N HIS A 75 -2.57 -4.28 3.28
CA HIS A 75 -1.82 -5.33 3.97
C HIS A 75 -2.65 -5.97 5.09
N THR A 76 -2.47 -7.26 5.33
CA THR A 76 -3.25 -8.03 6.31
C THR A 76 -2.91 -7.66 7.76
N THR A 77 -1.62 -7.57 8.10
CA THR A 77 -1.19 -7.42 9.51
C THR A 77 -0.38 -6.16 9.86
N LEU A 78 0.18 -5.41 8.90
CA LEU A 78 0.90 -4.18 9.22
C LEU A 78 -0.03 -3.12 9.85
N PRO A 79 0.48 -2.26 10.75
CA PRO A 79 -0.30 -1.16 11.32
C PRO A 79 -0.82 -0.20 10.24
N LEU A 80 -1.97 0.43 10.48
CA LEU A 80 -2.53 1.43 9.57
C LEU A 80 -2.54 2.83 10.19
N PRO A 81 -2.02 3.85 9.52
CA PRO A 81 -1.16 3.72 8.34
C PRO A 81 0.24 3.21 8.70
N SER A 82 0.94 2.67 7.71
CA SER A 82 2.39 2.43 7.77
C SER A 82 3.02 2.69 6.40
N TYR A 83 4.35 2.59 6.33
CA TYR A 83 5.10 2.73 5.09
C TYR A 83 5.93 1.48 4.84
N VAL A 84 6.04 1.13 3.56
CA VAL A 84 6.85 -0.02 3.11
C VAL A 84 7.68 0.36 1.90
N GLU A 85 8.84 -0.26 1.77
CA GLU A 85 9.60 -0.37 0.53
C GLU A 85 9.22 -1.70 -0.13
N VAL A 86 8.85 -1.65 -1.40
CA VAL A 86 8.47 -2.83 -2.19
C VAL A 86 9.39 -2.95 -3.38
N THR A 87 10.01 -4.12 -3.52
CA THR A 87 10.83 -4.48 -4.67
C THR A 87 10.11 -5.54 -5.49
N SER A 88 9.93 -5.28 -6.79
CA SER A 88 9.47 -6.29 -7.75
C SER A 88 10.61 -7.23 -8.13
N LEU A 89 10.39 -8.53 -7.98
CA LEU A 89 11.37 -9.56 -8.36
C LEU A 89 11.40 -9.79 -9.88
N ASP A 90 10.47 -9.22 -10.63
CA ASP A 90 10.38 -9.38 -12.09
C ASP A 90 10.99 -8.20 -12.84
N THR A 91 10.84 -6.99 -12.31
CA THR A 91 11.33 -5.77 -12.95
C THR A 91 12.56 -5.18 -12.26
N GLY A 92 12.90 -5.65 -11.06
CA GLY A 92 13.95 -5.06 -10.21
C GLY A 92 13.53 -3.73 -9.57
N ARG A 93 12.42 -3.13 -9.99
CA ARG A 93 12.01 -1.81 -9.53
C ARG A 93 11.66 -1.82 -8.06
N THR A 94 12.08 -0.77 -7.38
CA THR A 94 11.80 -0.55 -5.96
C THR A 94 11.07 0.76 -5.74
N ILE A 95 10.00 0.77 -4.93
CA ILE A 95 9.27 1.98 -4.59
C ILE A 95 8.85 2.01 -3.13
N LEU A 96 8.61 3.21 -2.60
CA LEU A 96 7.94 3.39 -1.31
C LEU A 96 6.42 3.48 -1.49
N LEU A 97 5.69 2.85 -0.59
CA LEU A 97 4.23 2.82 -0.56
C LEU A 97 3.70 3.17 0.83
N ARG A 98 2.49 3.73 0.86
CA ARG A 98 1.69 3.84 2.09
C ARG A 98 0.75 2.64 2.21
N ILE A 99 0.76 1.97 3.35
CA ILE A 99 -0.27 1.00 3.70
C ILE A 99 -1.43 1.74 4.37
N ASN A 100 -2.62 1.66 3.80
CA ASN A 100 -3.81 2.32 4.32
C ASN A 100 -5.07 1.43 4.35
N ASP A 101 -4.94 0.17 3.94
CA ASP A 101 -6.06 -0.75 3.84
C ASP A 101 -5.73 -2.18 4.31
N ARG A 102 -6.76 -3.03 4.43
CA ARG A 102 -6.66 -4.43 4.84
C ARG A 102 -6.89 -5.37 3.65
N GLY A 103 -6.15 -6.48 3.64
CA GLY A 103 -6.10 -7.44 2.53
C GLY A 103 -4.67 -7.61 2.03
N PRO A 104 -4.42 -8.48 1.03
CA PRO A 104 -5.37 -9.36 0.38
C PRO A 104 -5.72 -10.60 1.25
N PHE A 105 -6.90 -11.18 1.06
CA PHE A 105 -7.40 -12.32 1.84
C PHE A 105 -7.45 -13.62 1.04
N ALA A 106 -6.43 -13.87 0.22
CA ALA A 106 -6.46 -14.98 -0.71
C ALA A 106 -5.07 -15.46 -1.12
N GLY A 107 -4.83 -16.75 -0.86
CA GLY A 107 -3.63 -17.47 -1.28
C GLY A 107 -2.37 -16.97 -0.58
N ARG A 108 -1.27 -16.95 -1.34
CA ARG A 108 0.07 -16.55 -0.90
C ARG A 108 0.34 -15.05 -1.04
N ARG A 109 -0.71 -14.26 -1.29
CA ARG A 109 -0.58 -12.82 -1.50
C ARG A 109 -0.39 -12.11 -0.16
N ILE A 110 0.65 -11.29 -0.08
CA ILE A 110 1.00 -10.54 1.13
C ILE A 110 0.66 -9.06 1.02
N ILE A 111 0.46 -8.56 -0.21
CA ILE A 111 0.19 -7.14 -0.46
C ILE A 111 -0.72 -6.97 -1.68
N ASP A 112 -1.63 -6.01 -1.61
CA ASP A 112 -2.48 -5.63 -2.74
C ASP A 112 -2.23 -4.16 -3.11
N LEU A 113 -1.69 -3.93 -4.29
CA LEU A 113 -1.21 -2.62 -4.73
C LEU A 113 -2.35 -1.82 -5.34
N SER A 114 -2.35 -0.50 -5.16
CA SER A 114 -3.15 0.35 -6.03
C SER A 114 -2.64 0.28 -7.48
N ARG A 115 -3.51 0.55 -8.44
CA ARG A 115 -3.15 0.66 -9.86
C ARG A 115 -1.98 1.63 -10.13
N GLY A 116 -1.88 2.73 -9.37
CA GLY A 116 -0.75 3.67 -9.45
C GLY A 116 0.57 3.04 -8.99
N ALA A 117 0.55 2.32 -7.85
CA ALA A 117 1.72 1.60 -7.35
C ALA A 117 2.17 0.48 -8.30
N ALA A 118 1.23 -0.32 -8.80
CA ALA A 118 1.51 -1.38 -9.77
C ALA A 118 2.13 -0.84 -11.07
N GLN A 119 1.67 0.32 -11.55
CA GLN A 119 2.26 0.96 -12.72
C GLN A 119 3.71 1.39 -12.50
N LEU A 120 4.04 1.95 -11.33
CA LEU A 120 5.43 2.34 -11.01
C LEU A 120 6.35 1.12 -10.95
N LEU A 121 5.90 0.02 -10.32
CA LEU A 121 6.65 -1.23 -10.26
C LEU A 121 6.73 -1.97 -11.62
N GLY A 122 5.99 -1.52 -12.63
CA GLY A 122 5.96 -2.16 -13.95
C GLY A 122 5.10 -3.44 -13.99
N LEU A 123 4.17 -3.60 -13.05
CA LEU A 123 3.36 -4.81 -12.85
C LEU A 123 1.95 -4.72 -13.46
N ARG A 124 1.58 -3.58 -14.07
CA ARG A 124 0.19 -3.34 -14.52
C ARG A 124 -0.36 -4.38 -15.51
N ALA A 125 0.49 -4.94 -16.37
CA ALA A 125 0.06 -5.95 -17.34
C ALA A 125 -0.09 -7.36 -16.74
N GLN A 126 0.41 -7.56 -15.52
CA GLN A 126 0.42 -8.84 -14.82
C GLN A 126 -0.66 -8.82 -13.72
N GLY A 127 -1.36 -9.94 -13.51
CA GLY A 127 -2.36 -10.03 -12.43
C GLY A 127 -1.72 -10.19 -11.04
N HIS A 128 -0.54 -10.80 -11.00
CA HIS A 128 0.24 -11.10 -9.80
C HIS A 128 1.73 -10.96 -10.08
N ALA A 129 2.54 -10.69 -9.04
CA ALA A 129 3.99 -10.59 -9.16
C ALA A 129 4.70 -10.99 -7.87
N ALA A 130 5.89 -11.58 -7.98
CA ALA A 130 6.73 -11.84 -6.82
C ALA A 130 7.34 -10.53 -6.30
N VAL A 131 7.24 -10.28 -4.99
CA VAL A 131 7.71 -9.05 -4.36
C VAL A 131 8.42 -9.32 -3.04
N ARG A 132 9.33 -8.42 -2.67
CA ARG A 132 9.78 -8.22 -1.29
C ARG A 132 9.08 -7.01 -0.71
N VAL A 133 8.56 -7.12 0.50
CA VAL A 133 7.89 -6.03 1.24
C VAL A 133 8.64 -5.80 2.54
N ARG A 134 9.20 -4.61 2.72
CA ARG A 134 9.94 -4.21 3.91
C ARG A 134 9.26 -3.04 4.58
N ARG A 135 9.03 -3.11 5.90
CA ARG A 135 8.59 -1.95 6.64
C ARG A 135 9.74 -0.94 6.77
N VAL A 136 9.41 0.33 6.57
CA VAL A 136 10.36 1.44 6.65
C VAL A 136 9.72 2.65 7.33
N ASP A 137 10.55 3.57 7.80
CA ASP A 137 10.13 4.91 8.23
C ASP A 137 10.84 5.94 7.34
N PRO A 138 10.23 6.32 6.20
CA PRO A 138 10.86 7.24 5.26
C PRO A 138 10.80 8.67 5.80
N PRO A 139 11.68 9.58 5.33
CA PRO A 139 11.67 10.96 5.77
C PRO A 139 10.32 11.63 5.46
N GLU A 140 9.97 12.63 6.26
CA GLU A 140 8.66 13.30 6.18
C GLU A 140 8.32 13.83 4.78
N ARG A 141 9.33 14.25 4.01
CA ARG A 141 9.14 14.66 2.60
C ARG A 141 8.52 13.55 1.74
N ASP A 142 8.97 12.31 1.89
CA ASP A 142 8.43 11.17 1.15
C ASP A 142 7.05 10.80 1.69
N ARG A 143 6.88 10.80 3.02
CA ARG A 143 5.58 10.55 3.68
C ARG A 143 4.50 11.52 3.20
N ALA A 144 4.82 12.81 3.11
CA ALA A 144 3.92 13.85 2.62
C ALA A 144 3.49 13.61 1.16
N ARG A 145 4.43 13.25 0.29
CA ARG A 145 4.12 12.92 -1.12
C ARG A 145 3.21 11.70 -1.21
N LEU A 146 3.46 10.66 -0.42
CA LEU A 146 2.62 9.45 -0.39
C LEU A 146 1.22 9.74 0.14
N ARG A 147 1.06 10.61 1.15
CA ARG A 147 -0.28 11.06 1.63
C ARG A 147 -1.05 11.83 0.54
N ASP A 148 -0.36 12.58 -0.30
CA ASP A 148 -0.94 13.22 -1.49
C ASP A 148 -1.29 12.22 -2.60
N GLY A 149 -0.87 10.96 -2.48
CA GLY A 149 -0.98 9.94 -3.53
C GLY A 149 0.06 10.11 -4.65
N LYS A 150 1.13 10.87 -4.42
CA LYS A 150 2.22 11.09 -5.37
C LYS A 150 3.38 10.11 -5.08
N PRO A 151 4.19 9.76 -6.09
CA PRO A 151 5.39 8.94 -5.89
C PRO A 151 6.38 9.64 -4.93
N ALA A 152 7.00 8.87 -4.04
CA ALA A 152 8.16 9.29 -3.26
C ALA A 152 9.39 9.55 -4.16
N ALA A 153 10.53 9.93 -3.58
CA ALA A 153 11.79 10.00 -4.32
C ALA A 153 12.11 8.64 -5.00
N PRO A 154 12.69 8.65 -6.23
CA PRO A 154 13.12 7.43 -6.89
C PRO A 154 14.06 6.61 -6.01
N ARG A 155 13.92 5.28 -6.08
CA ARG A 155 14.82 4.33 -5.43
C ARG A 155 15.67 3.63 -6.49
N PRO A 156 16.90 3.23 -6.17
CA PRO A 156 17.68 2.40 -7.08
C PRO A 156 16.95 1.07 -7.32
N ASP A 157 16.99 0.61 -8.57
CA ASP A 157 16.52 -0.72 -8.91
C ASP A 157 17.44 -1.77 -8.29
N ALA A 158 16.87 -2.91 -7.91
CA ALA A 158 17.62 -4.05 -7.41
C ALA A 158 18.46 -4.66 -8.54
N SER A 159 19.72 -4.99 -8.23
CA SER A 159 20.61 -5.64 -9.19
C SER A 159 20.12 -7.06 -9.53
N ALA A 160 20.54 -7.58 -10.67
CA ALA A 160 20.22 -8.95 -11.08
C ALA A 160 20.65 -10.00 -10.04
N ALA A 161 21.80 -9.81 -9.38
CA ALA A 161 22.27 -10.67 -8.31
C ALA A 161 21.35 -10.63 -7.08
N THR A 162 20.91 -9.45 -6.67
CA THR A 162 19.92 -9.30 -5.59
C THR A 162 18.62 -10.01 -5.94
N ILE A 163 18.12 -9.84 -7.17
CA ILE A 163 16.89 -10.46 -7.63
C ILE A 163 17.00 -11.99 -7.63
N ALA A 164 18.12 -12.54 -8.12
CA ALA A 164 18.36 -13.99 -8.10
C ALA A 164 18.35 -14.54 -6.67
N ASN A 165 18.99 -13.85 -5.73
CA ASN A 165 19.00 -14.25 -4.31
C ASN A 165 17.60 -14.22 -3.68
N LEU A 166 16.83 -13.16 -3.95
CA LEU A 166 15.47 -13.03 -3.42
C LEU A 166 14.52 -14.10 -3.99
N ARG A 167 14.67 -14.45 -5.27
CA ARG A 167 13.92 -15.55 -5.88
C ARG A 167 14.26 -16.89 -5.23
N ALA A 168 15.55 -17.19 -5.07
CA ALA A 168 15.98 -18.42 -4.38
C ALA A 168 15.43 -18.51 -2.94
N GLN A 169 15.38 -17.39 -2.21
CA GLN A 169 14.77 -17.34 -0.88
C GLN A 169 13.25 -17.56 -0.90
N LEU A 170 12.55 -16.99 -1.90
CA LEU A 170 11.11 -17.19 -2.07
C LEU A 170 10.78 -18.65 -2.40
N ASP A 171 11.57 -19.28 -3.26
CA ASP A 171 11.39 -20.69 -3.67
C ASP A 171 11.73 -21.68 -2.54
N ALA A 172 12.62 -21.29 -1.62
CA ALA A 172 12.96 -22.07 -0.43
C ALA A 172 11.95 -21.91 0.72
N ALA A 173 11.01 -20.96 0.62
CA ALA A 173 10.00 -20.77 1.63
C ALA A 173 8.92 -21.88 1.54
N PRO A 174 8.52 -22.48 2.68
CA PRO A 174 7.56 -23.58 2.72
C PRO A 174 6.14 -23.20 2.24
#